data_AF-A0A2T6FIW8-F1
#
_entry.id   AF-A0A2T6FIW8-F1
#
_cell.length_a   1.000
_cell.length_b   1.000
_cell.length_c   1.000
_cell.angle_alpha   90.00
_cell.angle_beta   90.00
_cell.angle_gamma   90.00
#
_symmetry.space_group_name_H-M   'P 1'
#
loop_
_entity.id
_entity.type
_entity.pdbx_description
1 polymer ?
#
loop_
_entity_poly.entity_id
_entity_poly.type
_entity_poly.pdbx_seq_one_letter_code
_entity_poly.pdbx_strand_id
1 'polypeptide(L)'
;MKRKLFFHFILISLFSLSACAQTEEWYGTYTYEASLGENTAEDQMIIQYSFILTKDKCLITSQGYQTDEKIICTTKQSGKDLLVKFKTFGDGSIENIYGVEVYKVDGILFKLTSEDGKFKTTWGELVPEESLSVGEYFLKKDHKK
;
A
#
# COMPACT_ATOMS: atom_id res chain seq x y z
N MET A 1 -28.06 -60.61 -28.46
CA MET A 1 -27.32 -59.40 -28.84
C MET A 1 -28.09 -58.18 -28.32
N LYS A 2 -27.58 -57.45 -27.31
CA LYS A 2 -27.91 -56.05 -26.91
C LYS A 2 -27.14 -55.71 -25.63
N ARG A 3 -25.92 -55.15 -25.79
CA ARG A 3 -25.09 -54.59 -24.72
C ARG A 3 -25.59 -53.17 -24.45
N LYS A 4 -26.09 -52.88 -23.24
CA LYS A 4 -26.36 -51.51 -22.79
C LYS A 4 -25.09 -50.98 -22.13
N LEU A 5 -24.35 -50.14 -22.85
CA LEU A 5 -23.28 -49.31 -22.28
C LEU A 5 -23.94 -48.22 -21.43
N PHE A 6 -23.85 -48.35 -20.10
CA PHE A 6 -24.19 -47.27 -19.18
C PHE A 6 -22.97 -46.35 -19.08
N PHE A 7 -23.00 -45.24 -19.81
CA PHE A 7 -22.07 -44.13 -19.66
C PHE A 7 -22.29 -43.48 -18.29
N HIS A 8 -21.44 -43.79 -17.31
CA HIS A 8 -21.37 -43.03 -16.06
C HIS A 8 -20.53 -41.78 -16.31
N PHE A 9 -21.23 -40.66 -16.49
CA PHE A 9 -20.67 -39.32 -16.55
C PHE A 9 -20.30 -38.91 -15.10
N ILE A 10 -19.04 -39.11 -14.72
CA ILE A 10 -18.52 -38.64 -13.42
C ILE A 10 -18.38 -37.11 -13.52
N LEU A 11 -19.31 -36.41 -12.86
CA LEU A 11 -19.37 -34.97 -12.74
C LEU A 11 -18.18 -34.50 -11.87
N ILE A 12 -17.25 -33.77 -12.49
CA ILE A 12 -16.10 -33.13 -11.83
C ILE A 12 -16.64 -31.97 -10.97
N SER A 13 -16.69 -32.16 -9.64
CA SER A 13 -16.95 -31.08 -8.70
C SER A 13 -15.74 -30.15 -8.61
N LEU A 14 -15.81 -29.02 -9.32
CA LEU A 14 -14.91 -27.89 -9.16
C LEU A 14 -15.14 -27.26 -7.78
N PHE A 15 -14.23 -27.53 -6.83
CA PHE A 15 -14.09 -26.76 -5.60
C PHE A 15 -13.57 -25.36 -5.96
N SER A 16 -14.48 -24.41 -6.19
CA SER A 16 -14.13 -22.99 -6.24
C SER A 16 -14.04 -22.46 -4.81
N LEU A 17 -12.87 -22.62 -4.17
CA LEU A 17 -12.56 -21.88 -2.95
C LEU A 17 -12.38 -20.40 -3.32
N SER A 18 -13.40 -19.60 -3.03
CA SER A 18 -13.36 -18.15 -3.16
C SER A 18 -12.39 -17.58 -2.12
N ALA A 19 -11.24 -17.08 -2.58
CA ALA A 19 -10.22 -16.42 -1.77
C ALA A 19 -10.60 -14.95 -1.52
N CYS A 20 -11.50 -14.69 -0.56
CA CYS A 20 -11.90 -13.33 -0.16
C CYS A 20 -11.36 -12.90 1.23
N ALA A 21 -10.32 -13.55 1.75
CA ALA A 21 -9.81 -13.29 3.11
C ALA A 21 -8.41 -12.63 3.17
N GLN A 22 -7.79 -12.27 2.04
CA GLN A 22 -6.34 -12.02 2.02
C GLN A 22 -5.92 -10.57 2.38
N THR A 23 -6.86 -9.62 2.43
CA THR A 23 -6.55 -8.19 2.70
C THR A 23 -6.45 -7.88 4.21
N GLU A 24 -7.04 -8.71 5.07
CA GLU A 24 -7.06 -8.49 6.52
C GLU A 24 -5.65 -8.52 7.15
N GLU A 25 -4.75 -9.31 6.60
CA GLU A 25 -3.33 -9.38 7.04
C GLU A 25 -2.63 -8.02 6.97
N TRP A 26 -3.01 -7.21 5.98
CA TRP A 26 -2.44 -5.90 5.71
C TRP A 26 -3.08 -4.77 6.51
N TYR A 27 -4.18 -5.03 7.23
CA TYR A 27 -4.79 -3.99 8.04
C TYR A 27 -3.89 -3.61 9.21
N GLY A 28 -3.76 -2.31 9.43
CA GLY A 28 -2.93 -1.77 10.49
C GLY A 28 -2.56 -0.31 10.25
N THR A 29 -1.77 0.20 11.19
CA THR A 29 -1.10 1.49 11.06
C THR A 29 0.37 1.23 10.86
N TYR A 30 0.94 1.85 9.83
CA TYR A 30 2.34 1.76 9.48
C TYR A 30 2.96 3.13 9.65
N THR A 31 4.22 3.18 10.07
CA THR A 31 4.97 4.43 10.17
C THR A 31 6.35 4.31 9.57
N TYR A 32 6.81 5.42 9.03
CA TYR A 32 8.16 5.60 8.50
C TYR A 32 8.61 7.02 8.82
N GLU A 33 9.88 7.19 9.20
CA GLU A 33 10.50 8.49 9.41
C GLU A 33 11.59 8.68 8.35
N ALA A 34 11.41 9.67 7.49
CA ALA A 34 12.41 10.07 6.51
C ALA A 34 13.29 11.18 7.11
N SER A 35 14.60 10.99 7.04
CA SER A 35 15.58 12.04 7.34
C SER A 35 16.14 12.55 6.01
N LEU A 36 15.96 13.84 5.74
CA LEU A 36 16.42 14.50 4.51
C LEU A 36 17.79 15.17 4.70
N GLY A 37 18.50 14.84 5.78
CA GLY A 37 19.72 15.51 6.19
C GLY A 37 19.45 16.78 6.99
N GLU A 38 20.37 17.74 6.88
CA GLU A 38 20.34 19.01 7.60
C GLU A 38 20.08 20.18 6.66
N ASN A 39 19.40 21.22 7.16
CA ASN A 39 19.25 22.47 6.43
C ASN A 39 20.53 23.33 6.55
N THR A 40 20.53 24.52 5.94
CA THR A 40 21.67 25.46 6.02
C THR A 40 21.99 25.98 7.43
N ALA A 41 21.08 25.80 8.38
CA ALA A 41 21.23 26.17 9.78
C ALA A 41 21.60 24.95 10.66
N GLU A 42 21.93 23.81 10.06
CA GLU A 42 22.30 22.55 10.74
C GLU A 42 21.12 21.90 11.52
N ASP A 43 19.87 22.28 11.24
CA ASP A 43 18.70 21.61 11.79
C ASP A 43 18.34 20.35 10.97
N GLN A 44 17.99 19.26 11.66
CA GLN A 44 17.52 18.04 11.02
C GLN A 44 16.18 18.24 10.30
N MET A 45 16.12 17.86 9.04
CA MET A 45 14.93 17.89 8.20
C MET A 45 14.25 16.52 8.25
N ILE A 46 13.18 16.40 9.04
CA ILE A 46 12.47 15.14 9.25
C ILE A 46 11.06 15.22 8.68
N ILE A 47 10.62 14.15 8.02
CA ILE A 47 9.23 13.94 7.61
C ILE A 47 8.74 12.61 8.19
N GLN A 48 7.64 12.66 8.93
CA GLN A 48 6.95 11.50 9.47
C GLN A 48 5.83 11.08 8.54
N TYR A 49 5.87 9.82 8.09
CA TYR A 49 4.84 9.19 7.30
C TYR A 49 4.00 8.26 8.17
N SER A 50 2.68 8.32 8.01
CA SER A 50 1.74 7.33 8.53
C SER A 50 0.90 6.78 7.39
N PHE A 51 0.84 5.46 7.28
CA PHE A 51 -0.08 4.76 6.39
C PHE A 51 -1.08 3.96 7.23
N ILE A 52 -2.36 4.30 7.12
CA ILE A 52 -3.46 3.62 7.80
C ILE A 52 -4.25 2.84 6.77
N LEU A 53 -4.29 1.52 6.96
CA LEU A 53 -5.10 0.62 6.16
C LEU A 53 -6.09 -0.14 7.04
N THR A 54 -7.37 -0.01 6.72
CA THR A 54 -8.47 -0.80 7.29
C THR A 54 -9.41 -1.19 6.16
N LYS A 55 -10.48 -1.92 6.48
CA LYS A 55 -11.52 -2.28 5.51
C LYS A 55 -12.10 -1.08 4.75
N ASP A 56 -12.31 0.05 5.44
CA ASP A 56 -13.02 1.21 4.89
C ASP A 56 -12.11 2.44 4.69
N LYS A 57 -10.81 2.30 4.95
CA LYS A 57 -9.87 3.43 4.96
C LYS A 57 -8.52 3.03 4.40
N CYS A 58 -8.06 3.78 3.40
CA CYS A 58 -6.68 3.82 2.94
C CYS A 58 -6.25 5.28 2.99
N LEU A 59 -5.35 5.60 3.92
CA LEU A 59 -4.92 6.97 4.18
C LEU A 59 -3.41 7.00 4.37
N ILE A 60 -2.74 7.88 3.63
CA ILE A 60 -1.35 8.25 3.87
C ILE A 60 -1.35 9.69 4.41
N THR A 61 -0.52 9.95 5.41
CA THR A 61 -0.27 11.30 5.94
C THR A 61 1.24 11.49 6.03
N SER A 62 1.75 12.61 5.57
CA SER A 62 3.15 13.01 5.71
C SER A 62 3.21 14.38 6.39
N GLN A 63 3.98 14.49 7.47
CA GLN A 63 4.07 15.70 8.27
C GLN A 63 5.50 15.96 8.71
N GLY A 64 5.94 17.22 8.64
CA GLY A 64 7.28 17.61 9.07
C GLY A 64 7.84 18.75 8.23
N TYR A 65 9.13 18.68 7.92
CA TYR A 65 9.86 19.73 7.21
C TYR A 65 9.14 20.14 5.92
N GLN A 66 8.56 21.35 5.94
CA GLN A 66 7.78 21.96 4.84
C GLN A 66 6.70 21.04 4.23
N THR A 67 6.23 20.04 4.97
CA THR A 67 5.34 18.98 4.48
C THR A 67 4.18 18.83 5.44
N ASP A 68 2.96 18.98 4.92
CA ASP A 68 1.72 18.54 5.58
C ASP A 68 0.77 18.08 4.47
N GLU A 69 0.80 16.79 4.19
CA GLU A 69 0.04 16.21 3.09
C GLU A 69 -0.78 15.03 3.57
N LYS A 70 -1.96 14.91 2.97
CA LYS A 70 -2.90 13.84 3.20
C LYS A 70 -3.32 13.27 1.87
N ILE A 71 -3.15 11.96 1.69
CA ILE A 71 -3.53 11.24 0.48
C ILE A 71 -4.57 10.19 0.84
N ILE A 72 -5.72 10.24 0.17
CA ILE A 72 -6.65 9.12 0.12
C ILE A 72 -6.14 8.17 -0.97
N CYS A 73 -5.98 6.91 -0.61
CA CYS A 73 -5.43 5.90 -1.51
C CYS A 73 -6.43 4.78 -1.83
N THR A 74 -6.05 3.91 -2.75
CA THR A 74 -6.63 2.58 -2.92
C THR A 74 -5.54 1.53 -2.79
N THR A 75 -5.94 0.28 -2.54
CA THR A 75 -5.01 -0.84 -2.52
C THR A 75 -5.43 -1.95 -3.47
N LYS A 76 -4.44 -2.66 -4.00
CA LYS A 76 -4.66 -3.89 -4.77
C LYS A 76 -3.66 -4.94 -4.34
N GLN A 77 -4.16 -6.05 -3.83
CA GLN A 77 -3.33 -7.20 -3.50
C GLN A 77 -2.98 -8.00 -4.75
N SER A 78 -1.73 -8.46 -4.82
CA SER A 78 -1.18 -9.26 -5.90
C SER A 78 -0.20 -10.29 -5.33
N GLY A 79 -0.72 -11.45 -4.90
CA GLY A 79 0.08 -12.47 -4.23
C GLY A 79 0.60 -11.97 -2.88
N LYS A 80 1.93 -11.92 -2.72
CA LYS A 80 2.62 -11.41 -1.51
C LYS A 80 2.77 -9.88 -1.49
N ASP A 81 2.30 -9.21 -2.53
CA ASP A 81 2.43 -7.77 -2.70
C ASP A 81 1.10 -7.06 -2.42
N LEU A 82 1.19 -5.88 -1.80
CA LEU A 82 0.13 -4.89 -1.70
C LEU A 82 0.56 -3.63 -2.47
N LEU A 83 -0.12 -3.34 -3.56
CA LEU A 83 0.06 -2.09 -4.30
C LEU A 83 -0.76 -1.00 -3.62
N VAL A 84 -0.13 0.10 -3.22
CA VAL A 84 -0.80 1.29 -2.68
C VAL A 84 -0.79 2.36 -3.77
N LYS A 85 -1.98 2.88 -4.09
CA LYS A 85 -2.19 3.73 -5.25
C LYS A 85 -2.84 5.04 -4.89
N PHE A 86 -2.51 6.08 -5.64
CA PHE A 86 -3.12 7.39 -5.47
C PHE A 86 -4.59 7.37 -5.92
N LYS A 87 -5.45 8.03 -5.13
CA LYS A 87 -6.83 8.30 -5.49
C LYS A 87 -7.09 9.80 -5.54
N THR A 88 -6.88 10.49 -4.43
CA THR A 88 -7.03 11.95 -4.29
C THR A 88 -6.16 12.44 -3.13
N PHE A 89 -5.95 13.75 -3.05
CA PHE A 89 -5.57 14.41 -1.82
C PHE A 89 -6.70 14.38 -0.78
N GLY A 90 -6.40 14.83 0.44
CA GLY A 90 -7.29 14.76 1.60
C GLY A 90 -8.55 15.63 1.48
N ASP A 91 -8.53 16.64 0.61
CA ASP A 91 -9.66 17.49 0.23
C ASP A 91 -10.48 16.92 -0.94
N GLY A 92 -10.03 15.82 -1.55
CA GLY A 92 -10.66 15.18 -2.69
C GLY A 92 -10.14 15.66 -4.06
N SER A 93 -9.17 16.57 -4.12
CA SER A 93 -8.57 17.01 -5.38
C SER A 93 -7.59 15.97 -5.96
N ILE A 94 -7.26 16.13 -7.24
CA ILE A 94 -6.18 15.39 -7.92
C ILE A 94 -4.90 16.25 -7.99
N GLU A 95 -5.04 17.57 -7.86
CA GLU A 95 -3.93 18.53 -7.83
C GLU A 95 -3.57 18.89 -6.39
N ASN A 96 -2.29 19.14 -6.12
CA ASN A 96 -1.87 19.63 -4.82
C ASN A 96 -2.34 21.08 -4.58
N ILE A 97 -2.00 21.65 -3.41
CA ILE A 97 -2.37 23.03 -3.05
C ILE A 97 -1.85 24.12 -4.01
N TYR A 98 -0.93 23.78 -4.91
CA TYR A 98 -0.36 24.67 -5.92
C TYR A 98 -0.99 24.47 -7.30
N GLY A 99 -2.02 23.63 -7.43
CA GLY A 99 -2.68 23.33 -8.72
C GLY A 99 -1.84 22.43 -9.63
N VAL A 100 -0.96 21.60 -9.06
CA VAL A 100 -0.09 20.69 -9.83
C VAL A 100 -0.51 19.25 -9.60
N GLU A 101 -0.69 18.50 -10.69
CA GLU A 101 -0.85 17.05 -10.66
C GLU A 101 0.51 16.38 -10.38
N VAL A 102 0.77 16.10 -9.10
CA VAL A 102 2.01 15.44 -8.67
C VAL A 102 1.91 13.91 -8.81
N TYR A 103 0.71 13.36 -8.66
CA TYR A 103 0.44 11.92 -8.71
C TYR A 103 -0.67 11.61 -9.71
N LYS A 104 -0.50 10.53 -10.47
CA LYS A 104 -1.55 10.06 -11.37
C LYS A 104 -2.58 9.25 -10.61
N VAL A 105 -3.86 9.43 -10.95
CA VAL A 105 -4.92 8.53 -10.44
C VAL A 105 -4.59 7.08 -10.81
N ASP A 106 -4.71 6.17 -9.84
CA ASP A 106 -4.28 4.77 -9.91
C ASP A 106 -2.76 4.52 -10.09
N GLY A 107 -1.96 5.60 -10.10
CA GLY A 107 -0.51 5.58 -10.02
C GLY A 107 -0.05 4.89 -8.73
N ILE A 108 1.00 4.08 -8.82
CA ILE A 108 1.52 3.33 -7.67
C ILE A 108 2.39 4.27 -6.85
N LEU A 109 1.94 4.62 -5.65
CA LEU A 109 2.71 5.44 -4.72
C LEU A 109 3.87 4.63 -4.16
N PHE A 110 3.57 3.42 -3.69
CA PHE A 110 4.56 2.43 -3.26
C PHE A 110 3.93 1.04 -3.24
N LYS A 111 4.78 0.03 -3.11
CA LYS A 111 4.41 -1.37 -2.94
C LYS A 111 4.97 -1.89 -1.63
N LEU A 112 4.14 -2.61 -0.87
CA LEU A 112 4.60 -3.42 0.25
C LEU A 112 4.68 -4.89 -0.17
N THR A 113 5.77 -5.56 0.17
CA THR A 113 5.96 -7.00 -0.05
C THR A 113 6.14 -7.68 1.31
N SER A 114 5.33 -8.70 1.59
CA SER A 114 5.43 -9.51 2.81
C SER A 114 6.50 -10.59 2.61
N GLU A 115 7.55 -10.57 3.43
CA GLU A 115 8.62 -11.57 3.47
C GLU A 115 8.92 -11.92 4.93
N ASP A 116 8.72 -13.18 5.31
CA ASP A 116 9.02 -13.72 6.65
C ASP A 116 8.40 -12.91 7.81
N GLY A 117 7.17 -12.42 7.61
CA GLY A 117 6.46 -11.61 8.62
C GLY A 117 6.92 -10.15 8.71
N LYS A 118 7.82 -9.72 7.81
CA LYS A 118 8.24 -8.33 7.65
C LYS A 118 7.72 -7.74 6.34
N PHE A 119 7.66 -6.42 6.28
CA PHE A 119 7.22 -5.70 5.09
C PHE A 119 8.38 -4.91 4.47
N LYS A 120 8.69 -5.19 3.21
CA LYS A 120 9.59 -4.39 2.39
C LYS A 120 8.79 -3.40 1.56
N THR A 121 9.21 -2.15 1.55
CA THR A 121 8.65 -1.09 0.71
C THR A 121 9.51 -0.94 -0.54
N THR A 122 8.85 -0.95 -1.70
CA THR A 122 9.40 -0.48 -2.98
C THR A 122 8.69 0.81 -3.33
N TRP A 123 9.42 1.92 -3.42
CA TRP A 123 8.85 3.22 -3.75
C TRP A 123 8.42 3.29 -5.22
N GLY A 124 7.37 4.08 -5.48
CA GLY A 124 6.83 4.36 -6.81
C GLY A 124 6.80 5.87 -7.04
N GLU A 125 5.62 6.46 -7.20
CA GLU A 125 5.46 7.91 -7.37
C GLU A 125 5.68 8.69 -6.07
N LEU A 126 5.40 8.10 -4.90
CA LEU A 126 5.73 8.71 -3.60
C LEU A 126 7.20 8.38 -3.30
N VAL A 127 8.11 9.34 -3.48
CA VAL A 127 9.53 9.17 -3.21
C VAL A 127 9.96 10.18 -2.15
N PRO A 128 10.16 9.75 -0.89
CA PRO A 128 10.58 10.64 0.20
C PRO A 128 11.94 11.30 -0.02
N GLU A 129 12.85 10.59 -0.69
CA GLU A 129 14.20 11.04 -1.05
C GLU A 129 14.62 10.36 -2.35
N GLU A 130 15.27 11.10 -3.27
CA GLU A 130 15.59 10.64 -4.63
C GLU A 130 16.46 9.38 -4.70
N SER A 131 17.14 9.00 -3.61
CA SER A 131 18.12 7.91 -3.56
C SER A 131 17.61 6.60 -2.94
N LEU A 132 16.33 6.54 -2.52
CA LEU A 132 15.83 5.39 -1.76
C LEU A 132 15.70 4.12 -2.62
N SER A 133 16.27 3.03 -2.10
CA SER A 133 16.16 1.70 -2.69
C SER A 133 15.01 0.90 -2.04
N VAL A 134 14.89 -0.40 -2.34
CA VAL A 134 13.92 -1.28 -1.67
C VAL A 134 14.40 -1.57 -0.25
N GLY A 135 13.52 -1.44 0.76
CA GLY A 135 13.92 -1.59 2.17
C GLY A 135 12.76 -1.68 3.16
N GLU A 136 13.08 -1.85 4.44
CA GLU A 136 12.10 -1.83 5.54
C GLU A 136 11.84 -0.38 5.96
N TYR A 137 10.84 0.27 5.33
CA TYR A 137 10.49 1.67 5.61
C TYR A 137 9.21 1.77 6.44
N PHE A 138 8.07 1.35 5.86
CA PHE A 138 6.80 1.31 6.57
C PHE A 138 6.74 0.11 7.52
N LEU A 139 7.04 0.36 8.79
CA LEU A 139 6.93 -0.63 9.85
C LEU A 139 5.52 -0.64 10.42
N LYS A 140 4.90 -1.83 10.49
CA LYS A 140 3.58 -2.00 11.11
C LYS A 140 3.71 -1.74 12.61
N LYS A 141 2.92 -0.82 13.16
CA LYS A 141 2.83 -0.61 14.60
C LYS A 141 2.20 -1.84 15.25
N ASP A 142 2.89 -2.41 16.23
CA ASP A 142 2.33 -3.47 17.05
C ASP A 142 1.07 -2.96 17.76
N HIS A 143 -0.04 -3.67 17.59
CA HIS A 143 -1.17 -3.54 18.51
C HIS A 143 -0.71 -4.07 19.87
N LYS A 144 -0.10 -3.23 20.71
CA LYS A 144 -0.03 -3.53 22.14
C LYS A 144 -1.48 -3.58 22.64
N LYS A 145 -1.89 -4.80 22.96
CA LYS A 145 -3.16 -5.13 23.60
C LYS A 145 -3.21 -4.56 25.02
#